data_AF-A0AA46TLV6-F1
#
_entry.id   AF-A0AA46TLV6-F1
#
_cell.length_a   1.000
_cell.length_b   1.000
_cell.length_c   1.000
_cell.angle_alpha   90.00
_cell.angle_beta   90.00
_cell.angle_gamma   90.00
#
_symmetry.space_group_name_H-M   'P 1'
#
loop_
_entity.id
_entity.type
_entity.pdbx_description
1 polymer ?
#
loop_
_entity_poly.entity_id
_entity_poly.type
_entity_poly.pdbx_seq_one_letter_code
_entity_poly.pdbx_strand_id
1 'polypeptide(L)'
;MVGEGELSLDEARKLRDELHRLEASVEEHAALGVAQQMEELGRAMQWYLGNAADCLRTIDALSQDALGTRLLMEGEVPYGDGIHRDYVTELGRTWHNFVAAAKTFADHMRRQFDNQPEDLQAEYEQRKRELLDANGVVAFVSRSRNVLLHGGVFQTGVTWRFTQTSESFEADCRTDILLNRYDSWWNAGARRYLDSRAPRLNLRSTIGEHKDAVNPLYTWYQKRVYEYHHSKFADLEKTAARIREVSERLDPGSMPVVDQLTHFPDPSEPCPVRPPVKPKPKTQRGRKKKR
;
A
#
# COMPACT_ATOMS: atom_id res chain seq x y z
N MET A 1 14.02 44.13 -35.73
CA MET A 1 14.46 42.79 -36.12
C MET A 1 13.35 41.81 -35.76
N VAL A 2 12.29 41.80 -36.57
CA VAL A 2 11.13 40.93 -36.40
C VAL A 2 10.94 40.27 -37.75
N GLY A 3 11.02 38.94 -37.76
CA GLY A 3 10.83 38.11 -38.94
C GLY A 3 10.78 36.66 -38.47
N GLU A 4 10.08 36.42 -37.37
CA GLU A 4 9.80 35.05 -36.92
C GLU A 4 8.63 34.56 -37.75
N GLY A 5 8.88 33.49 -38.51
CA GLY A 5 8.02 33.00 -39.57
C GLY A 5 6.64 32.61 -39.04
N GLU A 6 5.64 33.42 -39.37
CA GLU A 6 4.25 33.00 -39.24
C GLU A 6 4.03 31.77 -40.13
N LEU A 7 3.62 30.66 -39.51
CA LEU A 7 3.20 29.46 -40.23
C LEU A 7 2.12 29.84 -41.25
N SER A 8 2.23 29.30 -42.46
CA SER A 8 1.15 29.42 -43.43
C SER A 8 -0.12 28.79 -42.87
N LEU A 9 -1.29 29.34 -43.21
CA LEU A 9 -2.59 28.77 -42.82
C LEU A 9 -2.72 27.29 -43.20
N ASP A 10 -2.14 26.88 -44.33
CA ASP A 10 -2.15 25.48 -44.77
C ASP A 10 -1.23 24.59 -43.91
N GLU A 11 -0.07 25.11 -43.51
CA GLU A 11 0.85 24.40 -42.62
C GLU A 11 0.26 24.26 -41.21
N ALA A 12 -0.34 25.33 -40.67
CA ALA A 12 -1.02 25.30 -39.39
C ALA A 12 -2.19 24.32 -39.40
N ARG A 13 -2.95 24.23 -40.50
CA ARG A 13 -4.02 23.24 -40.67
C ARG A 13 -3.47 21.81 -40.66
N LYS A 14 -2.42 21.53 -41.44
CA LYS A 14 -1.77 20.21 -41.48
C LYS A 14 -1.25 19.77 -40.12
N LEU A 15 -0.63 20.68 -39.37
CA LEU A 15 -0.12 20.40 -38.03
C LEU A 15 -1.26 20.11 -37.04
N ARG A 16 -2.40 20.82 -37.11
CA ARG A 16 -3.56 20.50 -36.28
C ARG A 16 -4.16 19.14 -36.60
N ASP A 17 -4.28 18.80 -37.88
CA ASP A 17 -4.78 17.49 -38.32
C ASP A 17 -3.82 16.37 -37.87
N GLU A 18 -2.52 16.60 -37.91
CA GLU A 18 -1.51 15.68 -37.38
C GLU A 18 -1.60 15.54 -35.86
N LEU A 19 -1.71 16.66 -35.12
CA LEU A 19 -1.86 16.67 -33.67
C LEU A 19 -3.06 15.83 -33.24
N HIS A 20 -4.23 16.08 -33.83
CA HIS A 20 -5.44 15.32 -33.51
C HIS A 20 -5.30 13.82 -33.80
N ARG A 21 -4.59 13.45 -34.86
CA ARG A 21 -4.32 12.04 -35.18
C ARG A 21 -3.41 11.39 -34.13
N LEU A 22 -2.37 12.12 -33.71
CA LEU A 22 -1.44 11.63 -32.69
C LEU A 22 -2.12 11.51 -31.32
N GLU A 23 -2.93 12.50 -30.94
CA GLU A 23 -3.71 12.47 -29.70
C GLU A 23 -4.66 11.26 -29.67
N ALA A 24 -5.41 11.02 -30.76
CA ALA A 24 -6.26 9.84 -30.88
C ALA A 24 -5.45 8.53 -30.81
N SER A 25 -4.27 8.49 -31.44
CA SER A 25 -3.38 7.33 -31.37
C SER A 25 -2.83 7.07 -29.97
N VAL A 26 -2.67 8.11 -29.15
CA VAL A 26 -2.28 7.97 -27.74
C VAL A 26 -3.44 7.37 -26.95
N GLU A 27 -4.67 7.88 -27.09
CA GLU A 27 -5.84 7.41 -26.35
C GLU A 27 -6.11 5.90 -26.54
N GLU A 28 -5.86 5.39 -27.74
CA GLU A 28 -6.03 3.96 -28.08
C GLU A 28 -4.77 3.12 -27.82
N HIS A 29 -3.68 3.74 -27.32
CA HIS A 29 -2.39 3.07 -27.20
C HIS A 29 -2.40 1.97 -26.13
N ALA A 30 -2.06 0.74 -26.50
CA ALA A 30 -2.07 -0.41 -25.59
C ALA A 30 -1.20 -0.23 -24.33
N ALA A 31 -0.13 0.60 -24.39
CA ALA A 31 0.70 0.92 -23.24
C ALA A 31 -0.03 1.74 -22.16
N LEU A 32 -1.04 2.55 -22.51
CA LEU A 32 -1.82 3.30 -21.52
C LEU A 32 -2.58 2.36 -20.58
N GLY A 33 -3.17 1.29 -21.10
CA GLY A 33 -3.85 0.29 -20.27
C GLY A 33 -2.90 -0.36 -19.26
N VAL A 34 -1.69 -0.72 -19.71
CA VAL A 34 -0.65 -1.29 -18.83
C VAL A 34 -0.20 -0.28 -17.78
N ALA A 35 -0.02 0.99 -18.17
CA ALA A 35 0.37 2.04 -17.23
C ALA A 35 -0.70 2.31 -16.17
N GLN A 36 -1.97 2.42 -16.56
CA GLN A 36 -3.09 2.61 -15.64
C GLN A 36 -3.17 1.45 -14.64
N GLN A 37 -2.98 0.22 -15.11
CA GLN A 37 -2.90 -0.97 -14.29
C GLN A 37 -1.75 -0.90 -13.25
N MET A 38 -0.56 -0.47 -13.68
CA MET A 38 0.59 -0.28 -12.78
C MET A 38 0.33 0.83 -11.75
N GLU A 39 -0.30 1.93 -12.16
CA GLU A 39 -0.66 3.04 -11.28
C GLU A 39 -1.71 2.63 -10.23
N GLU A 40 -2.77 1.93 -10.65
CA GLU A 40 -3.78 1.37 -9.76
C GLU A 40 -3.17 0.44 -8.71
N LEU A 41 -2.25 -0.41 -9.12
CA LEU A 41 -1.54 -1.28 -8.20
C LEU A 41 -0.61 -0.51 -7.27
N GLY A 42 0.06 0.54 -7.77
CA GLY A 42 0.83 1.48 -6.95
C GLY A 42 -0.03 2.15 -5.87
N ARG A 43 -1.24 2.59 -6.20
CA ARG A 43 -2.20 3.10 -5.22
C ARG A 43 -2.59 2.04 -4.19
N ALA A 44 -2.85 0.80 -4.62
CA ALA A 44 -3.15 -0.30 -3.70
C ALA A 44 -1.99 -0.59 -2.73
N MET A 45 -0.74 -0.56 -3.21
CA MET A 45 0.46 -0.69 -2.39
C MET A 45 0.57 0.46 -1.37
N GLN A 46 0.32 1.70 -1.80
CA GLN A 46 0.31 2.87 -0.91
C GLN A 46 -0.75 2.75 0.19
N TRP A 47 -1.95 2.25 -0.12
CA TRP A 47 -2.98 2.01 0.89
C TRP A 47 -2.57 0.93 1.88
N TYR A 48 -2.01 -0.18 1.39
CA TYR A 48 -1.46 -1.23 2.23
C TYR A 48 -0.37 -0.71 3.18
N LEU A 49 0.64 -0.03 2.65
CA LEU A 49 1.73 0.54 3.44
C LEU A 49 1.26 1.63 4.41
N GLY A 50 0.29 2.45 3.99
CA GLY A 50 -0.33 3.46 4.85
C GLY A 50 -1.03 2.83 6.06
N ASN A 51 -1.85 1.80 5.85
CA ASN A 51 -2.52 1.09 6.95
C ASN A 51 -1.52 0.35 7.86
N ALA A 52 -0.44 -0.20 7.29
CA ALA A 52 0.64 -0.78 8.08
C ALA A 52 1.32 0.28 8.96
N ALA A 53 1.62 1.46 8.40
CA ALA A 53 2.22 2.58 9.13
C ALA A 53 1.27 3.12 10.21
N ASP A 54 -0.03 3.18 9.95
CA ASP A 54 -1.05 3.61 10.92
C ASP A 54 -1.08 2.65 12.12
N CYS A 55 -1.10 1.33 11.87
CA CYS A 55 -1.06 0.33 12.93
C CYS A 55 0.26 0.38 13.72
N LEU A 56 1.40 0.53 13.04
CA LEU A 56 2.70 0.71 13.70
C LEU A 56 2.73 1.96 14.59
N ARG A 57 2.15 3.08 14.15
CA ARG A 57 2.06 4.29 14.98
C ARG A 57 1.21 4.07 16.23
N THR A 58 0.10 3.33 16.12
CA THR A 58 -0.70 2.96 17.29
C THR A 58 0.12 2.09 18.26
N ILE A 59 0.87 1.11 17.75
CA ILE A 59 1.73 0.26 18.59
C ILE A 59 2.86 1.06 19.24
N ASP A 60 3.56 1.89 18.45
CA ASP A 60 4.70 2.68 18.91
C ASP A 60 4.28 3.76 19.93
N ALA A 61 3.00 4.17 19.94
CA ALA A 61 2.45 5.05 20.96
C ALA A 61 2.57 4.48 22.38
N LEU A 62 2.70 3.16 22.57
CA LEU A 62 2.95 2.56 23.88
C LEU A 62 4.27 3.02 24.50
N SER A 63 5.28 3.24 23.65
CA SER A 63 6.60 3.71 24.06
C SER A 63 6.70 5.23 24.08
N GLN A 64 5.68 5.94 23.57
CA GLN A 64 5.62 7.39 23.50
C GLN A 64 4.67 7.93 24.59
N ASP A 65 4.90 9.16 25.05
CA ASP A 65 3.97 9.93 25.90
C ASP A 65 3.50 9.24 27.20
N ALA A 66 4.37 8.40 27.80
CA ALA A 66 4.07 7.61 29.00
C ALA A 66 2.75 6.81 28.91
N LEU A 67 2.27 6.50 27.70
CA LEU A 67 1.01 5.78 27.51
C LEU A 67 1.09 4.39 28.12
N GLY A 68 2.16 3.64 27.86
CA GLY A 68 2.40 2.33 28.47
C GLY A 68 2.36 2.39 30.00
N THR A 69 3.04 3.37 30.61
CA THR A 69 3.02 3.57 32.06
C THR A 69 1.62 3.91 32.58
N ARG A 70 0.85 4.75 31.87
CA ARG A 70 -0.54 5.07 32.25
C ARG A 70 -1.45 3.85 32.16
N LEU A 71 -1.30 3.04 31.11
CA LEU A 71 -2.03 1.78 30.95
C LEU A 71 -1.73 0.81 32.09
N LEU A 72 -0.47 0.73 32.51
CA LEU A 72 -0.06 -0.08 33.67
C LEU A 72 -0.68 0.43 34.97
N MET A 73 -0.68 1.75 35.20
CA MET A 73 -1.23 2.37 36.41
C MET A 73 -2.76 2.25 36.52
N GLU A 74 -3.47 2.22 35.39
CA GLU A 74 -4.93 2.02 35.35
C GLU A 74 -5.34 0.58 35.70
N GLY A 75 -4.44 -0.39 35.47
CA GLY A 75 -4.67 -1.82 35.72
C GLY A 75 -5.63 -2.47 34.72
N GLU A 76 -5.90 -3.76 34.89
CA GLU A 76 -6.91 -4.47 34.10
C GLU A 76 -8.31 -4.09 34.61
N VAL A 77 -8.87 -2.99 34.10
CA VAL A 77 -10.24 -2.60 34.43
C VAL A 77 -11.20 -3.58 33.72
N PRO A 78 -11.95 -4.42 34.46
CA PRO A 78 -12.62 -5.59 33.86
C PRO A 78 -13.68 -5.22 32.81
N TYR A 79 -14.38 -4.11 32.99
CA TYR A 79 -15.34 -3.53 32.06
C TYR A 79 -15.54 -2.06 32.45
N GLY A 80 -15.00 -1.12 31.67
CA GLY A 80 -15.11 0.31 31.97
C GLY A 80 -14.56 1.20 30.86
N ASP A 81 -15.14 2.39 30.74
CA ASP A 81 -14.54 3.52 30.01
C ASP A 81 -13.16 3.82 30.60
N GLY A 82 -12.13 4.01 29.76
CA GLY A 82 -10.76 4.16 30.24
C GLY A 82 -9.72 4.11 29.12
N ILE A 83 -8.48 4.49 29.45
CA ILE A 83 -7.39 4.63 28.47
C ILE A 83 -7.04 3.24 27.89
N HIS A 84 -7.09 2.19 28.70
CA HIS A 84 -6.87 0.81 28.24
C HIS A 84 -7.87 0.36 27.17
N ARG A 85 -9.17 0.57 27.42
CA ARG A 85 -10.22 0.20 26.44
C ARG A 85 -10.06 0.98 25.14
N ASP A 86 -9.81 2.29 25.24
CA ASP A 86 -9.63 3.16 24.07
C ASP A 86 -8.42 2.72 23.24
N TYR A 87 -7.30 2.43 23.90
CA TYR A 87 -6.09 1.95 23.24
C TYR A 87 -6.31 0.60 22.54
N VAL A 88 -6.84 -0.41 23.26
CA VAL A 88 -7.07 -1.75 22.67
C VAL A 88 -8.09 -1.70 21.53
N THR A 89 -9.11 -0.84 21.63
CA THR A 89 -10.08 -0.62 20.56
C THR A 89 -9.41 -0.05 19.31
N GLU A 90 -8.56 0.96 19.49
CA GLU A 90 -7.83 1.60 18.39
C GLU A 90 -6.77 0.66 17.78
N LEU A 91 -6.08 -0.13 18.61
CA LEU A 91 -5.16 -1.17 18.16
C LEU A 91 -5.90 -2.22 17.33
N GLY A 92 -7.04 -2.72 17.81
CA GLY A 92 -7.87 -3.67 17.07
C GLY A 92 -8.36 -3.09 15.73
N ARG A 93 -8.79 -1.83 15.70
CA ARG A 93 -9.23 -1.13 14.49
C ARG A 93 -8.09 -1.01 13.46
N THR A 94 -6.92 -0.54 13.89
CA THR A 94 -5.77 -0.35 12.98
C THR A 94 -5.18 -1.68 12.52
N TRP A 95 -5.17 -2.71 13.36
CA TRP A 95 -4.80 -4.07 12.96
C TRP A 95 -5.76 -4.65 11.92
N HIS A 96 -7.08 -4.51 12.13
CA HIS A 96 -8.09 -4.93 11.16
C HIS A 96 -7.88 -4.24 9.80
N ASN A 97 -7.68 -2.92 9.83
CA ASN A 97 -7.42 -2.14 8.62
C ASN A 97 -6.15 -2.61 7.89
N PHE A 98 -5.07 -2.91 8.61
CA PHE A 98 -3.85 -3.44 8.03
C PHE A 98 -4.08 -4.78 7.31
N VAL A 99 -4.68 -5.77 7.98
CA VAL A 99 -4.87 -7.10 7.37
C VAL A 99 -5.89 -7.06 6.22
N ALA A 100 -6.89 -6.17 6.30
CA ALA A 100 -7.83 -5.93 5.21
C ALA A 100 -7.11 -5.32 3.99
N ALA A 101 -6.29 -4.29 4.20
CA ALA A 101 -5.52 -3.66 3.14
C ALA A 101 -4.50 -4.63 2.51
N ALA A 102 -3.85 -5.47 3.32
CA ALA A 102 -2.95 -6.52 2.82
C ALA A 102 -3.68 -7.51 1.89
N LYS A 103 -4.88 -7.95 2.28
CA LYS A 103 -5.69 -8.85 1.43
C LYS A 103 -6.14 -8.17 0.14
N THR A 104 -6.62 -6.93 0.22
CA THR A 104 -7.03 -6.13 -0.94
C THR A 104 -5.86 -5.92 -1.91
N PHE A 105 -4.66 -5.61 -1.39
CA PHE A 105 -3.46 -5.49 -2.22
C PHE A 105 -3.12 -6.80 -2.94
N ALA A 106 -3.16 -7.94 -2.24
CA ALA A 106 -2.94 -9.25 -2.86
C ALA A 106 -3.99 -9.58 -3.95
N ASP A 107 -5.24 -9.16 -3.77
CA ASP A 107 -6.29 -9.32 -4.78
C ASP A 107 -6.08 -8.42 -6.01
N HIS A 108 -5.61 -7.18 -5.81
CA HIS A 108 -5.21 -6.31 -6.91
C HIS A 108 -4.03 -6.89 -7.68
N MET A 109 -2.99 -7.37 -6.99
CA MET A 109 -1.87 -8.09 -7.61
C MET A 109 -2.41 -9.21 -8.50
N ARG A 110 -3.18 -10.15 -7.93
CA ARG A 110 -3.75 -11.29 -8.68
C ARG A 110 -4.54 -10.84 -9.91
N ARG A 111 -5.44 -9.88 -9.77
CA ARG A 111 -6.25 -9.38 -10.89
C ARG A 111 -5.38 -8.79 -12.01
N GLN A 112 -4.32 -8.09 -11.65
CA GLN A 112 -3.40 -7.53 -12.63
C GLN A 112 -2.64 -8.63 -13.39
N PHE A 113 -2.24 -9.71 -12.69
CA PHE A 113 -1.62 -10.87 -13.32
C PHE A 113 -2.55 -11.64 -14.24
N ASP A 114 -3.82 -11.81 -13.87
CA ASP A 114 -4.80 -12.53 -14.70
C ASP A 114 -4.94 -11.90 -16.11
N ASN A 115 -4.52 -10.64 -16.29
CA ASN A 115 -4.52 -9.91 -17.56
C ASN A 115 -3.16 -9.93 -18.31
N GLN A 116 -2.11 -10.53 -17.75
CA GLN A 116 -0.78 -10.60 -18.37
C GLN A 116 -0.64 -11.83 -19.27
N PRO A 117 0.39 -11.89 -20.14
CA PRO A 117 0.71 -13.09 -20.91
C PRO A 117 1.06 -14.31 -20.03
N GLU A 118 0.82 -15.51 -20.56
CA GLU A 118 0.88 -16.78 -19.82
C GLU A 118 2.25 -17.05 -19.18
N ASP A 119 3.33 -16.68 -19.84
CA ASP A 119 4.69 -16.82 -19.33
C ASP A 119 4.94 -15.95 -18.08
N LEU A 120 4.45 -14.71 -18.10
CA LEU A 120 4.52 -13.81 -16.95
C LEU A 120 3.60 -14.27 -15.81
N GLN A 121 2.43 -14.81 -16.13
CA GLN A 121 1.54 -15.43 -15.14
C GLN A 121 2.22 -16.62 -14.44
N ALA A 122 2.88 -17.50 -15.21
CA ALA A 122 3.57 -18.67 -14.68
C ALA A 122 4.74 -18.27 -13.74
N GLU A 123 5.54 -17.27 -14.13
CA GLU A 123 6.63 -16.75 -13.29
C GLU A 123 6.10 -16.18 -11.97
N TYR A 124 4.98 -15.45 -12.01
CA TYR A 124 4.34 -14.93 -10.81
C TYR A 124 3.82 -16.03 -9.89
N GLU A 125 3.09 -17.00 -10.43
CA GLU A 125 2.55 -18.11 -9.65
C GLU A 125 3.66 -18.90 -8.97
N GLN A 126 4.80 -19.08 -9.64
CA GLN A 126 6.00 -19.66 -9.03
C GLN A 126 6.50 -18.82 -7.85
N ARG A 127 6.78 -17.52 -8.05
CA ARG A 127 7.30 -16.64 -6.99
C ARG A 127 6.33 -16.48 -5.82
N LYS A 128 5.03 -16.46 -6.10
CA LYS A 128 3.98 -16.43 -5.07
C LYS A 128 3.99 -17.71 -4.23
N ARG A 129 4.17 -18.88 -4.84
CA ARG A 129 4.33 -20.15 -4.11
C ARG A 129 5.59 -20.13 -3.25
N GLU A 130 6.73 -19.75 -3.82
CA GLU A 130 8.01 -19.63 -3.10
C GLU A 130 7.87 -18.68 -1.90
N LEU A 131 7.21 -17.54 -2.07
CA LEU A 131 6.92 -16.59 -0.99
C LEU A 131 6.10 -17.24 0.13
N LEU A 132 4.99 -17.90 -0.22
CA LEU A 132 4.08 -18.52 0.76
C LEU A 132 4.71 -19.70 1.50
N ASP A 133 5.56 -20.47 0.82
CA ASP A 133 6.24 -21.61 1.41
C ASP A 133 7.36 -21.18 2.36
N ALA A 134 8.12 -20.15 1.99
CA ALA A 134 9.21 -19.62 2.79
C ALA A 134 8.75 -18.71 3.95
N ASN A 135 7.60 -18.04 3.82
CA ASN A 135 7.21 -16.97 4.75
C ASN A 135 5.87 -17.26 5.42
N GLY A 136 5.93 -17.92 6.59
CA GLY A 136 4.75 -18.20 7.42
C GLY A 136 3.96 -16.93 7.83
N VAL A 137 4.63 -15.78 7.93
CA VAL A 137 3.98 -14.49 8.23
C VAL A 137 2.97 -14.07 7.16
N VAL A 138 3.25 -14.33 5.88
CA VAL A 138 2.35 -14.02 4.76
C VAL A 138 1.10 -14.89 4.85
N ALA A 139 1.27 -16.18 5.15
CA ALA A 139 0.15 -17.09 5.41
C ALA A 139 -0.69 -16.63 6.62
N PHE A 140 -0.03 -16.23 7.71
CA PHE A 140 -0.70 -15.74 8.92
C PHE A 140 -1.52 -14.47 8.67
N VAL A 141 -0.93 -13.43 8.07
CA VAL A 141 -1.64 -12.16 7.79
C VAL A 141 -2.80 -12.38 6.81
N SER A 142 -2.59 -13.19 5.77
CA SER A 142 -3.64 -13.55 4.81
C SER A 142 -4.83 -14.26 5.48
N ARG A 143 -4.56 -15.20 6.40
CA ARG A 143 -5.60 -15.91 7.14
C ARG A 143 -6.23 -15.08 8.25
N SER A 144 -5.50 -14.11 8.82
CA SER A 144 -6.00 -13.21 9.86
C SER A 144 -7.24 -12.44 9.42
N ARG A 145 -7.29 -11.99 8.15
CA ARG A 145 -8.48 -11.33 7.59
C ARG A 145 -9.71 -12.25 7.62
N ASN A 146 -9.55 -13.53 7.29
CA ASN A 146 -10.68 -14.47 7.29
C ASN A 146 -11.20 -14.71 8.71
N VAL A 147 -10.31 -14.80 9.70
CA VAL A 147 -10.75 -14.91 11.09
C VAL A 147 -11.47 -13.64 11.54
N LEU A 148 -10.94 -12.45 11.24
CA LEU A 148 -11.61 -11.20 11.62
C LEU A 148 -13.02 -11.06 11.01
N LEU A 149 -13.25 -11.63 9.82
CA LEU A 149 -14.56 -11.61 9.20
C LEU A 149 -15.54 -12.66 9.72
N HIS A 150 -15.06 -13.83 10.11
CA HIS A 150 -15.93 -14.98 10.38
C HIS A 150 -15.82 -15.54 11.80
N GLY A 151 -14.67 -15.40 12.44
CA GLY A 151 -14.43 -15.79 13.84
C GLY A 151 -14.57 -14.63 14.84
N GLY A 152 -14.60 -13.38 14.35
CA GLY A 152 -14.66 -12.18 15.18
C GLY A 152 -13.29 -11.57 15.47
N VAL A 153 -13.26 -10.58 16.37
CA VAL A 153 -12.04 -9.80 16.63
C VAL A 153 -11.12 -10.55 17.59
N PHE A 154 -9.84 -10.70 17.22
CA PHE A 154 -8.82 -11.26 18.11
C PHE A 154 -8.63 -10.37 19.33
N GLN A 155 -8.47 -11.00 20.50
CA GLN A 155 -8.05 -10.28 21.69
C GLN A 155 -6.58 -9.87 21.52
N THR A 156 -6.36 -8.57 21.29
CA THR A 156 -5.04 -7.95 21.37
C THR A 156 -4.80 -7.49 22.81
N GLY A 157 -3.54 -7.49 23.23
CA GLY A 157 -3.15 -7.09 24.56
C GLY A 157 -1.89 -6.23 24.55
N VAL A 158 -1.61 -5.63 25.69
CA VAL A 158 -0.36 -4.95 25.98
C VAL A 158 0.38 -5.78 27.02
N THR A 159 1.62 -6.16 26.71
CA THR A 159 2.52 -6.79 27.67
C THR A 159 3.59 -5.81 28.07
N TRP A 160 3.79 -5.69 29.38
CA TRP A 160 4.92 -4.98 29.93
C TRP A 160 6.07 -5.97 30.15
N ARG A 161 7.22 -5.68 29.54
CA ARG A 161 8.45 -6.44 29.70
C ARG A 161 9.43 -5.60 30.49
N PHE A 162 9.81 -6.09 31.67
CA PHE A 162 10.84 -5.51 32.52
C PHE A 162 12.13 -6.34 32.38
N THR A 163 13.23 -5.68 32.06
CA THR A 163 14.59 -6.26 32.12
C THR A 163 15.43 -5.45 33.11
N GLN A 164 16.61 -5.96 33.50
CA GLN A 164 17.50 -5.23 34.42
C GLN A 164 17.91 -3.84 33.91
N THR A 165 17.88 -3.62 32.60
CA THR A 165 18.40 -2.40 31.95
C THR A 165 17.35 -1.60 31.18
N SER A 166 16.14 -2.14 30.99
CA SER A 166 15.10 -1.46 30.22
C SER A 166 13.70 -1.96 30.55
N GLU A 167 12.75 -1.03 30.45
CA GLU A 167 11.32 -1.32 30.39
C GLU A 167 10.83 -1.14 28.96
N SER A 168 9.98 -2.05 28.49
CA SER A 168 9.32 -1.93 27.19
C SER A 168 7.89 -2.42 27.25
N PHE A 169 7.04 -1.79 26.44
CA PHE A 169 5.66 -2.21 26.22
C PHE A 169 5.53 -2.82 24.83
N GLU A 170 4.92 -3.98 24.75
CA GLU A 170 4.69 -4.70 23.51
C GLU A 170 3.20 -4.88 23.26
N ALA A 171 2.75 -4.63 22.03
CA ALA A 171 1.43 -5.02 21.58
C ALA A 171 1.49 -6.47 21.05
N ASP A 172 0.72 -7.37 21.64
CA ASP A 172 0.76 -8.79 21.29
C ASP A 172 -0.59 -9.49 21.28
N CYS A 173 -0.57 -10.72 20.74
CA CYS A 173 -1.64 -11.69 20.84
C CYS A 173 -1.11 -12.97 21.47
N ARG A 174 -1.94 -13.61 22.30
CA ARG A 174 -1.67 -14.94 22.84
C ARG A 174 -1.85 -16.01 21.76
N THR A 175 -0.79 -16.74 21.42
CA THR A 175 -0.82 -17.71 20.31
C THR A 175 -1.70 -18.92 20.65
N ASP A 176 -1.75 -19.33 21.93
CA ASP A 176 -2.62 -20.41 22.40
C ASP A 176 -4.11 -20.07 22.23
N ILE A 177 -4.52 -18.83 22.51
CA ILE A 177 -5.88 -18.35 22.23
C ILE A 177 -6.16 -18.37 20.73
N LEU A 178 -5.21 -17.89 19.91
CA LEU A 178 -5.36 -17.87 18.46
C LEU A 178 -5.53 -19.28 17.89
N LEU A 179 -4.70 -20.23 18.32
CA LEU A 179 -4.72 -21.61 17.85
C LEU A 179 -5.96 -22.35 18.34
N ASN A 180 -6.33 -22.24 19.63
CA ASN A 180 -7.44 -23.00 20.18
C ASN A 180 -8.81 -22.47 19.75
N ARG A 181 -9.00 -21.14 19.72
CA ARG A 181 -10.30 -20.53 19.41
C ARG A 181 -10.60 -20.50 17.91
N TYR A 182 -9.56 -20.41 17.08
CA TYR A 182 -9.70 -20.22 15.64
C TYR A 182 -9.03 -21.32 14.83
N ASP A 183 -8.88 -22.51 15.42
CA ASP A 183 -8.17 -23.66 14.86
C ASP A 183 -8.49 -23.90 13.38
N SER A 184 -9.78 -24.00 13.04
CA SER A 184 -10.27 -24.30 11.68
C SER A 184 -9.94 -23.24 10.62
N TRP A 185 -9.47 -22.05 11.03
CA TRP A 185 -9.20 -20.94 10.10
C TRP A 185 -7.74 -20.84 9.68
N TRP A 186 -6.84 -21.55 10.36
CA TRP A 186 -5.41 -21.52 10.11
C TRP A 186 -4.97 -22.66 9.19
N ASN A 187 -4.31 -22.31 8.09
CA ASN A 187 -3.61 -23.31 7.26
C ASN A 187 -2.27 -23.70 7.91
N ALA A 188 -1.61 -24.73 7.37
CA ALA A 188 -0.36 -25.24 7.90
C ALA A 188 0.74 -24.14 8.02
N GLY A 189 0.86 -23.25 7.05
CA GLY A 189 1.83 -22.15 7.09
C GLY A 189 1.56 -21.16 8.23
N ALA A 190 0.31 -20.73 8.40
CA ALA A 190 -0.08 -19.83 9.50
C ALA A 190 0.10 -20.50 10.88
N ARG A 191 -0.20 -21.79 11.00
CA ARG A 191 0.03 -22.56 12.24
C ARG A 191 1.51 -22.63 12.61
N ARG A 192 2.36 -23.05 11.67
CA ARG A 192 3.83 -23.07 11.88
C ARG A 192 4.35 -21.70 12.33
N TYR A 193 3.84 -20.62 11.73
CA TYR A 193 4.19 -19.28 12.15
C TYR A 193 3.75 -18.99 13.59
N LEU A 194 2.49 -19.27 13.95
CA LEU A 194 2.00 -19.08 15.32
C LEU A 194 2.77 -19.92 16.35
N ASP A 195 3.07 -21.18 16.03
CA ASP A 195 3.85 -22.07 16.90
C ASP A 195 5.26 -21.54 17.13
N SER A 196 5.92 -21.03 16.07
CA SER A 196 7.26 -20.43 16.16
C SER A 196 7.34 -19.15 17.00
N ARG A 197 6.18 -18.54 17.30
CA ARG A 197 6.04 -17.30 18.07
C ARG A 197 5.46 -17.55 19.46
N ALA A 198 5.25 -18.80 19.86
CA ALA A 198 4.70 -19.10 21.17
C ALA A 198 5.58 -18.56 22.31
N PRO A 199 4.99 -18.08 23.42
CA PRO A 199 3.55 -18.03 23.70
C PRO A 199 2.82 -16.77 23.19
N ARG A 200 3.56 -15.78 22.65
CA ARG A 200 3.01 -14.47 22.30
C ARG A 200 3.52 -13.98 20.95
N LEU A 201 2.58 -13.62 20.09
CA LEU A 201 2.85 -13.02 18.81
C LEU A 201 2.97 -11.50 18.96
N ASN A 202 4.18 -10.96 18.79
CA ASN A 202 4.41 -9.52 18.77
C ASN A 202 3.88 -8.92 17.44
N LEU A 203 2.92 -7.99 17.53
CA LEU A 203 2.25 -7.42 16.36
C LEU A 203 3.18 -6.50 15.55
N ARG A 204 4.09 -5.79 16.23
CA ARG A 204 5.01 -4.85 15.58
C ARG A 204 5.95 -5.56 14.61
N SER A 205 6.62 -6.61 15.10
CA SER A 205 7.52 -7.45 14.29
C SER A 205 6.76 -8.16 13.16
N THR A 206 5.55 -8.66 13.44
CA THR A 206 4.69 -9.29 12.43
C THR A 206 4.39 -8.37 11.24
N ILE A 207 4.08 -7.09 11.50
CA ILE A 207 3.84 -6.10 10.41
C ILE A 207 5.12 -5.86 9.61
N GLY A 208 6.26 -5.71 10.29
CA GLY A 208 7.57 -5.53 9.66
C GLY A 208 7.91 -6.70 8.73
N GLU A 209 7.92 -7.92 9.27
CA GLU A 209 8.21 -9.14 8.53
C GLU A 209 7.28 -9.34 7.33
N HIS A 210 5.99 -9.04 7.48
CA HIS A 210 5.04 -9.13 6.36
C HIS A 210 5.38 -8.14 5.24
N LYS A 211 5.71 -6.89 5.58
CA LYS A 211 6.13 -5.89 4.59
C LYS A 211 7.41 -6.32 3.88
N ASP A 212 8.39 -6.78 4.62
CA ASP A 212 9.70 -7.18 4.09
C ASP A 212 9.57 -8.41 3.18
N ALA A 213 8.62 -9.33 3.48
CA ALA A 213 8.33 -10.47 2.63
C ALA A 213 7.57 -10.09 1.33
N VAL A 214 6.59 -9.18 1.41
CA VAL A 214 5.72 -8.84 0.27
C VAL A 214 6.34 -7.83 -0.70
N ASN A 215 7.12 -6.86 -0.19
CA ASN A 215 7.68 -5.78 -1.00
C ASN A 215 8.55 -6.27 -2.18
N PRO A 216 9.46 -7.27 -2.01
CA PRO A 216 10.25 -7.79 -3.12
C PRO A 216 9.41 -8.37 -4.28
N LEU A 217 8.31 -9.06 -3.97
CA LEU A 217 7.41 -9.59 -5.00
C LEU A 217 6.76 -8.47 -5.81
N TYR A 218 6.34 -7.39 -5.15
CA TYR A 218 5.77 -6.22 -5.81
C TYR A 218 6.80 -5.47 -6.66
N THR A 219 7.99 -5.20 -6.13
CA THR A 219 9.06 -4.53 -6.89
C THR A 219 9.49 -5.35 -8.09
N TRP A 220 9.65 -6.67 -7.93
CA TRP A 220 9.90 -7.56 -9.06
C TRP A 220 8.80 -7.46 -10.12
N TYR A 221 7.53 -7.48 -9.71
CA TYR A 221 6.42 -7.40 -10.64
C TYR A 221 6.44 -6.13 -11.48
N GLN A 222 6.59 -4.96 -10.85
CA GLN A 222 6.61 -3.68 -11.57
C GLN A 222 7.70 -3.66 -12.62
N LYS A 223 8.91 -4.09 -12.24
CA LYS A 223 10.04 -4.19 -13.15
C LYS A 223 9.74 -5.16 -14.29
N ARG A 224 9.21 -6.34 -13.98
CA ARG A 224 8.96 -7.39 -14.98
C ARG A 224 7.88 -7.00 -15.99
N VAL A 225 6.80 -6.35 -15.56
CA VAL A 225 5.76 -5.81 -16.46
C VAL A 225 6.34 -4.72 -17.35
N TYR A 226 7.15 -3.81 -16.79
CA TYR A 226 7.79 -2.78 -17.58
C TYR A 226 8.72 -3.37 -18.65
N GLU A 227 9.58 -4.32 -18.27
CA GLU A 227 10.45 -5.04 -19.22
C GLU A 227 9.65 -5.73 -20.32
N TYR A 228 8.55 -6.40 -19.96
CA TYR A 228 7.72 -7.14 -20.90
C TYR A 228 7.05 -6.21 -21.93
N HIS A 229 6.56 -5.06 -21.49
CA HIS A 229 5.87 -4.09 -22.35
C HIS A 229 6.78 -2.94 -22.82
N HIS A 230 8.11 -3.05 -22.66
CA HIS A 230 9.05 -1.96 -22.91
C HIS A 230 8.92 -1.38 -24.33
N SER A 231 8.78 -2.22 -25.35
CA SER A 231 8.62 -1.73 -26.73
C SER A 231 7.37 -0.86 -26.89
N LYS A 232 6.27 -1.22 -26.24
CA LYS A 232 5.03 -0.44 -26.27
C LYS A 232 5.20 0.89 -25.52
N PHE A 233 5.89 0.88 -24.38
CA PHE A 233 6.21 2.13 -23.68
C PHE A 233 7.08 3.06 -24.53
N ALA A 234 8.11 2.52 -25.18
CA ALA A 234 8.99 3.29 -26.07
C ALA A 234 8.23 3.88 -27.27
N ASP A 235 7.25 3.16 -27.83
CA ASP A 235 6.43 3.67 -28.94
C ASP A 235 5.46 4.76 -28.48
N LEU A 236 4.90 4.65 -27.26
CA LEU A 236 4.10 5.71 -26.66
C LEU A 236 4.93 6.98 -26.39
N GLU A 237 6.16 6.82 -25.88
CA GLU A 237 7.09 7.93 -25.65
C GLU A 237 7.46 8.67 -26.95
N LYS A 238 7.70 7.93 -28.05
CA LYS A 238 7.92 8.54 -29.38
C LYS A 238 6.70 9.34 -29.84
N THR A 239 5.51 8.80 -29.64
CA THR A 239 4.25 9.45 -30.02
C THR A 239 4.05 10.74 -29.20
N ALA A 240 4.30 10.68 -27.89
CA ALA A 240 4.25 11.83 -27.00
C ALA A 240 5.29 12.91 -27.37
N ALA A 241 6.51 12.50 -27.73
CA ALA A 241 7.54 13.42 -28.20
C ALA A 241 7.13 14.12 -29.50
N ARG A 242 6.48 13.40 -30.42
CA ARG A 242 5.96 13.99 -31.65
C ARG A 242 4.84 14.98 -31.38
N ILE A 243 3.94 14.68 -30.44
CA ILE A 243 2.90 15.63 -29.99
C ILE A 243 3.54 16.91 -29.46
N ARG A 244 4.55 16.82 -28.59
CA ARG A 244 5.28 17.99 -28.08
C ARG A 244 5.87 18.84 -29.20
N GLU A 245 6.53 18.22 -30.18
CA GLU A 245 7.10 18.93 -31.32
C GLU A 245 6.03 19.66 -32.16
N VAL A 246 4.91 19.00 -32.45
CA VAL A 246 3.82 19.58 -33.24
C VAL A 246 3.11 20.71 -32.46
N SER A 247 2.87 20.52 -31.15
CA SER A 247 2.27 21.53 -30.28
C SER A 247 3.14 22.78 -30.16
N GLU A 248 4.45 22.63 -29.93
CA GLU A 248 5.39 23.76 -29.81
C GLU A 248 5.47 24.57 -31.12
N ARG A 249 5.36 23.91 -32.27
CA ARG A 249 5.29 24.61 -33.57
C ARG A 249 4.00 25.39 -33.75
N LEU A 250 2.87 24.86 -33.26
CA LEU A 250 1.56 25.50 -33.37
C LEU A 250 1.37 26.66 -32.40
N ASP A 251 1.85 26.51 -31.17
CA ASP A 251 1.68 27.46 -30.06
C ASP A 251 2.89 27.38 -29.12
N PRO A 252 3.97 28.13 -29.40
CA PRO A 252 5.21 28.07 -28.62
C PRO A 252 4.99 28.39 -27.14
N GLY A 253 5.48 27.52 -26.25
CA GLY A 253 5.33 27.66 -24.79
C GLY A 253 4.03 27.09 -24.23
N SER A 254 3.17 26.50 -25.06
CA SER A 254 1.98 25.76 -24.63
C SER A 254 2.38 24.34 -24.21
N MET A 255 2.11 23.95 -22.96
CA MET A 255 2.36 22.57 -22.52
C MET A 255 1.25 21.64 -23.06
N PRO A 256 1.59 20.56 -23.79
CA PRO A 256 0.59 19.62 -24.26
C PRO A 256 0.00 18.81 -23.10
N VAL A 257 -1.28 18.47 -23.22
CA VAL A 257 -2.04 17.67 -22.24
C VAL A 257 -1.39 16.29 -22.00
N VAL A 258 -0.69 15.76 -23.01
CA VAL A 258 -0.04 14.44 -22.99
C VAL A 258 1.06 14.30 -21.94
N ASP A 259 1.67 15.40 -21.48
CA ASP A 259 2.68 15.34 -20.42
C ASP A 259 2.10 14.92 -19.05
N GLN A 260 0.78 15.03 -18.85
CA GLN A 260 0.12 14.51 -17.64
C GLN A 260 -0.10 12.98 -17.69
N LEU A 261 -0.11 12.39 -18.88
CA LEU A 261 -0.49 10.98 -19.11
C LEU A 261 0.71 10.07 -19.41
N THR A 262 1.88 10.63 -19.72
CA THR A 262 3.04 9.88 -20.21
C THR A 262 4.26 9.91 -19.29
N HIS A 263 4.15 10.59 -18.14
CA HIS A 263 5.17 10.47 -17.09
C HIS A 263 4.96 9.15 -16.34
N PHE A 264 5.54 8.08 -16.87
CA PHE A 264 5.59 6.79 -16.18
C PHE A 264 6.74 6.85 -15.18
N PRO A 265 6.48 6.69 -13.87
CA PRO A 265 7.57 6.62 -12.90
C PRO A 265 8.44 5.43 -13.28
N ASP A 266 9.75 5.67 -13.42
CA ASP A 266 10.71 4.61 -13.58
C ASP A 266 10.53 3.64 -12.39
N PRO A 267 10.33 2.33 -12.61
CA PRO A 267 10.22 1.37 -11.51
C PRO A 267 11.47 1.33 -10.61
N SER A 268 12.59 1.93 -11.02
CA SER A 268 13.77 2.14 -10.20
C SER A 268 13.62 3.30 -9.19
N GLU A 269 12.69 4.24 -9.43
CA GLU A 269 12.40 5.33 -8.52
C GLU A 269 11.48 4.86 -7.38
N PRO A 270 11.83 5.14 -6.11
CA PRO A 270 10.99 4.76 -4.99
C PRO A 270 9.64 5.47 -5.09
N CYS A 271 8.54 4.72 -5.00
CA CYS A 271 7.19 5.30 -4.94
C CYS A 271 7.16 6.43 -3.91
N PRO A 272 6.68 7.63 -4.27
CA PRO A 272 6.63 8.76 -3.35
C PRO A 272 5.79 8.37 -2.13
N VAL A 273 6.45 8.25 -0.98
CA VAL A 273 5.78 7.98 0.28
C VAL A 273 5.00 9.25 0.63
N ARG A 274 3.67 9.14 0.68
CA ARG A 274 2.83 10.28 1.07
C ARG A 274 3.32 10.80 2.43
N PRO A 275 3.70 12.09 2.55
CA PRO A 275 4.19 12.61 3.82
C PRO A 275 3.11 12.42 4.89
N PRO A 276 3.51 12.15 6.15
CA PRO A 276 2.56 11.96 7.23
C PRO A 276 1.61 13.16 7.31
N VAL A 277 0.31 12.91 7.26
CA VAL A 277 -0.72 13.94 7.41
C VAL A 277 -0.53 14.55 8.78
N LYS A 278 -0.08 15.82 8.85
CA LYS A 278 0.06 16.53 10.12
C LYS A 278 -1.28 16.49 10.85
N PRO A 279 -1.31 16.12 12.15
CA PRO A 279 -2.56 16.06 12.89
C PRO A 279 -3.25 17.41 12.83
N LYS A 280 -4.52 17.43 12.42
CA LYS A 280 -5.32 18.66 12.41
C LYS A 280 -5.35 19.22 13.84
N PRO A 281 -5.08 20.51 14.06
CA PRO A 281 -5.18 21.10 15.39
C PRO A 281 -6.59 20.87 15.92
N LYS A 282 -6.69 20.31 17.15
CA LYS A 282 -7.98 20.07 17.80
C LYS A 282 -8.70 21.41 17.93
N THR A 283 -9.75 21.61 17.16
CA THR A 283 -10.65 22.76 17.33
C THR A 283 -11.28 22.67 18.72
N GLN A 284 -10.97 23.63 19.58
CA GLN A 284 -11.59 23.75 20.90
C GLN A 284 -13.10 23.92 20.70
N ARG A 285 -13.87 22.84 20.91
CA ARG A 285 -15.33 22.91 21.00
C ARG A 285 -15.67 23.75 22.23
N GLY A 286 -16.19 24.95 21.99
CA GLY A 286 -16.62 25.88 23.01
C GLY A 286 -17.58 25.24 24.00
N ARG A 287 -17.22 25.28 25.29
CA ARG A 287 -18.12 25.00 26.41
C ARG A 287 -19.31 25.96 26.33
N LYS A 288 -20.48 25.48 25.90
CA LYS A 288 -21.74 26.17 26.16
C LYS A 288 -22.01 26.13 27.66
N LYS A 289 -21.87 27.28 28.32
CA LYS A 289 -22.40 27.52 29.67
C LYS A 289 -23.92 27.40 29.60
N LYS A 290 -24.50 26.42 30.31
CA LYS A 290 -25.93 26.43 30.63
C LYS A 290 -26.16 27.47 31.72
N ARG A 291 -27.08 28.39 31.46
CA ARG A 291 -27.73 29.25 32.46
C ARG A 291 -28.80 28.45 33.17
#